data_AF-A0A257X239-F1
#
_entry.id   AF-A0A257X239-F1
#
_cell.length_a   1.000
_cell.length_b   1.000
_cell.length_c   1.000
_cell.angle_alpha   90.00
_cell.angle_beta   90.00
_cell.angle_gamma   90.00
#
_symmetry.space_group_name_H-M   'P 1'
#
loop_
_entity.id
_entity.type
_entity.pdbx_description
1 polymer ?
#
loop_
_entity_poly.entity_id
_entity_poly.type
_entity_poly.pdbx_seq_one_letter_code
_entity_poly.pdbx_strand_id
1 'polypeptide(L)'
;MALSNTELRYYDGNVLRLPADKRKEYHAQVDRLITELCKRVRDKTEIKITKVVKAGSFAKYTILRKTAVDPVDVDVVFYISGRDINHETLKSINDQIYDLLIKIYPTKSVEDFEIQRKAATVTFVGSGLSVDIVPVIEDPNQAGYGWQFDIHDGSKVQTCAPCQIKFVRDRKDQDKDFRTLVRMAKKWRNHAGIKPLKSFVIELIMAHVLAEQGADGSIEQRFRNFLLYIAQSGLKDEIRFPENVAPFTVFTDPVVILDPVYSRNNVASRISESERLEIVAAATEAWETANFASADNDNDVWKEIFGPRFKTEE
;
A
#
# COMPACT_ATOMS: atom_id res chain seq x y z
N MET A 1 1.48 -33.07 0.28
CA MET A 1 2.61 -32.29 -0.21
C MET A 1 2.25 -30.84 -0.02
N ALA A 2 3.12 -30.08 0.63
CA ALA A 2 3.00 -28.64 0.65
C ALA A 2 2.89 -28.09 -0.79
N LEU A 3 2.17 -26.99 -0.96
CA LEU A 3 2.11 -26.25 -2.21
C LEU A 3 3.52 -25.91 -2.69
N SER A 4 3.80 -26.28 -3.93
CA SER A 4 5.07 -25.98 -4.55
C SER A 4 5.19 -24.48 -4.87
N ASN A 5 6.44 -24.01 -5.01
CA ASN A 5 6.70 -22.65 -5.45
C ASN A 5 6.10 -22.36 -6.84
N THR A 6 6.01 -23.37 -7.70
CA THR A 6 5.42 -23.25 -9.05
C THR A 6 3.93 -22.97 -8.95
N GLU A 7 3.21 -23.74 -8.13
CA GLU A 7 1.77 -23.57 -7.89
C GLU A 7 1.44 -22.19 -7.30
N LEU A 8 2.22 -21.72 -6.31
CA LEU A 8 2.00 -20.40 -5.71
C LEU A 8 2.38 -19.25 -6.65
N ARG A 9 3.39 -19.43 -7.52
CA ARG A 9 3.68 -18.46 -8.59
C ARG A 9 2.60 -18.45 -9.66
N TYR A 10 1.99 -19.60 -9.95
CA TYR A 10 0.82 -19.67 -10.83
C TYR A 10 -0.35 -18.90 -10.22
N TYR A 11 -0.69 -19.17 -8.96
CA TYR A 11 -1.74 -18.46 -8.24
C TYR A 11 -1.52 -16.94 -8.28
N ASP A 12 -0.28 -16.52 -8.02
CA ASP A 12 0.09 -15.12 -8.10
C ASP A 12 -0.09 -14.54 -9.51
N GLY A 13 0.50 -15.16 -10.53
CA GLY A 13 0.45 -14.64 -11.91
C GLY A 13 -0.95 -14.61 -12.51
N ASN A 14 -1.77 -15.63 -12.20
CA ASN A 14 -3.05 -15.86 -12.87
C ASN A 14 -4.28 -15.39 -12.07
N VAL A 15 -4.15 -15.20 -10.76
CA VAL A 15 -5.27 -14.79 -9.90
C VAL A 15 -4.98 -13.48 -9.19
N LEU A 16 -3.85 -13.38 -8.48
CA LEU A 16 -3.59 -12.24 -7.59
C LEU A 16 -3.08 -11.00 -8.31
N ARG A 17 -2.13 -11.17 -9.23
CA ARG A 17 -1.37 -10.08 -9.83
C ARG A 17 -2.21 -9.38 -10.89
N LEU A 18 -2.13 -8.05 -10.91
CA LEU A 18 -2.66 -7.26 -12.02
C LEU A 18 -1.96 -7.67 -13.34
N PRO A 19 -2.72 -8.11 -14.37
CA PRO A 19 -2.16 -8.48 -15.66
C PRO A 19 -1.38 -7.36 -16.34
N ALA A 20 -0.40 -7.73 -17.19
CA ALA A 20 0.51 -6.78 -17.82
C ALA A 20 -0.20 -5.82 -18.80
N ASP A 21 -1.17 -6.33 -19.55
CA ASP A 21 -2.04 -5.56 -20.44
C ASP A 21 -2.86 -4.52 -19.66
N LYS A 22 -3.50 -4.93 -18.55
CA LYS A 22 -4.24 -4.01 -17.68
C LYS A 22 -3.33 -2.99 -16.99
N ARG A 23 -2.14 -3.40 -16.58
CA ARG A 23 -1.14 -2.46 -16.05
C ARG A 23 -0.74 -1.42 -17.08
N LYS A 24 -0.54 -1.81 -18.35
CA LYS A 24 -0.22 -0.90 -19.46
C LYS A 24 -1.38 0.08 -19.72
N GLU A 25 -2.61 -0.41 -19.72
CA GLU A 25 -3.83 0.41 -19.84
C GLU A 25 -3.92 1.46 -18.73
N TYR A 26 -3.77 1.04 -17.47
CA TYR A 26 -3.82 1.94 -16.31
C TYR A 26 -2.69 2.95 -16.30
N HIS A 27 -1.47 2.56 -16.70
CA HIS A 27 -0.37 3.50 -16.89
C HIS A 27 -0.72 4.61 -17.89
N ALA A 28 -1.22 4.24 -19.08
CA ALA A 28 -1.57 5.20 -20.11
C ALA A 28 -2.71 6.14 -19.67
N GLN A 29 -3.69 5.62 -18.94
CA GLN A 29 -4.79 6.42 -18.40
C GLN A 29 -4.31 7.42 -17.34
N VAL A 30 -3.47 6.99 -16.41
CA VAL A 30 -2.88 7.86 -15.39
C VAL A 30 -1.97 8.91 -16.02
N ASP A 31 -1.21 8.56 -17.06
CA ASP A 31 -0.34 9.52 -17.77
C ASP A 31 -1.13 10.63 -18.48
N ARG A 32 -2.30 10.28 -19.07
CA ARG A 32 -3.21 11.28 -19.64
C ARG A 32 -3.75 12.23 -18.58
N LEU A 33 -4.19 11.69 -17.44
CA LEU A 33 -4.67 12.48 -16.29
C LEU A 33 -3.58 13.44 -15.79
N ILE A 34 -2.37 12.95 -15.53
CA ILE A 34 -1.23 13.75 -15.06
C ILE A 34 -0.91 14.86 -16.06
N THR A 35 -0.86 14.53 -17.35
CA THR A 35 -0.55 15.49 -18.42
C THR A 35 -1.57 16.62 -18.45
N GLU A 36 -2.85 16.30 -18.36
CA GLU A 36 -3.91 17.31 -18.43
C GLU A 36 -4.00 18.15 -17.15
N LEU A 37 -3.79 17.54 -15.97
CA LEU A 37 -3.64 18.26 -14.70
C LEU A 37 -2.50 19.27 -14.75
N CYS A 38 -1.31 18.84 -15.19
CA CYS A 38 -0.13 19.70 -15.23
C CYS A 38 -0.29 20.88 -16.20
N LYS A 39 -1.00 20.70 -17.33
CA LYS A 39 -1.32 21.80 -18.25
C LYS A 39 -2.21 22.85 -17.58
N ARG A 40 -3.32 22.43 -16.96
CA ARG A 40 -4.31 23.35 -16.37
C ARG A 40 -3.79 24.09 -15.13
N VAL A 41 -2.91 23.45 -14.35
CA VAL A 41 -2.28 24.06 -13.17
C VAL A 41 -1.39 25.25 -13.58
N ARG A 42 -0.59 25.10 -14.64
CA ARG A 42 0.31 26.17 -15.14
C ARG A 42 -0.44 27.44 -15.56
N ASP A 43 -1.66 27.28 -16.06
CA ASP A 43 -2.40 28.38 -16.69
C ASP A 43 -3.35 29.12 -15.73
N LYS A 44 -3.63 28.57 -14.53
CA LYS A 44 -4.79 29.01 -13.72
C LYS A 44 -4.59 29.08 -12.21
N THR A 45 -3.48 28.61 -11.65
CA THR A 45 -3.32 28.51 -10.19
C THR A 45 -1.96 29.01 -9.72
N GLU A 46 -1.91 29.49 -8.47
CA GLU A 46 -0.65 29.79 -7.76
C GLU A 46 0.07 28.50 -7.28
N ILE A 47 -0.40 27.30 -7.67
CA ILE A 47 0.23 26.04 -7.29
C ILE A 47 1.32 25.69 -8.32
N LYS A 48 2.56 25.55 -7.85
CA LYS A 48 3.69 25.11 -8.67
C LYS A 48 3.99 23.63 -8.40
N ILE A 49 3.50 22.76 -9.26
CA ILE A 49 3.87 21.33 -9.26
C ILE A 49 5.24 21.16 -9.89
N THR A 50 6.20 20.64 -9.12
CA THR A 50 7.58 20.39 -9.59
C THR A 50 7.79 18.95 -10.04
N LYS A 51 7.06 18.01 -9.43
CA LYS A 51 7.22 16.58 -9.69
C LYS A 51 5.91 15.84 -9.45
N VAL A 52 5.68 14.82 -10.27
CA VAL A 52 4.57 13.88 -10.10
C VAL A 52 5.12 12.46 -10.08
N VAL A 53 4.72 11.67 -9.09
CA VAL A 53 5.20 10.30 -8.88
C VAL A 53 4.01 9.35 -8.76
N LYS A 54 3.89 8.37 -9.67
CA LYS A 54 3.01 7.22 -9.45
C LYS A 54 3.53 6.44 -8.25
N ALA A 55 2.68 6.20 -7.27
CA ALA A 55 3.03 5.65 -5.98
C ALA A 55 2.20 4.40 -5.65
N GLY A 56 2.15 4.07 -4.36
CA GLY A 56 1.26 3.02 -3.87
C GLY A 56 1.59 1.61 -4.32
N SER A 57 0.60 0.74 -4.15
CA SER A 57 0.74 -0.68 -4.49
C SER A 57 0.93 -0.90 -5.99
N PHE A 58 0.41 0.01 -6.82
CA PHE A 58 0.63 0.00 -8.26
C PHE A 58 2.11 0.17 -8.60
N ALA A 59 2.77 1.24 -8.13
CA ALA A 59 4.19 1.50 -8.40
C ALA A 59 5.13 0.48 -7.72
N LYS A 60 4.74 -0.04 -6.55
CA LYS A 60 5.47 -1.09 -5.82
C LYS A 60 5.34 -2.49 -6.45
N TYR A 61 4.47 -2.66 -7.44
CA TYR A 61 4.10 -3.96 -8.01
C TYR A 61 3.57 -4.93 -6.95
N THR A 62 2.75 -4.44 -6.02
CA THR A 62 2.05 -5.22 -4.97
C THR A 62 0.53 -5.09 -5.06
N ILE A 63 0.02 -4.39 -6.08
CA ILE A 63 -1.41 -4.27 -6.37
C ILE A 63 -2.05 -5.63 -6.68
N LEU A 64 -3.27 -5.83 -6.19
CA LEU A 64 -4.09 -7.01 -6.50
C LEU A 64 -4.85 -6.79 -7.81
N ARG A 65 -5.18 -7.88 -8.50
CA ARG A 65 -6.08 -7.87 -9.64
C ARG A 65 -7.45 -7.39 -9.18
N LYS A 66 -8.05 -6.52 -9.98
CA LYS A 66 -9.38 -6.00 -9.72
C LYS A 66 -10.41 -7.13 -9.56
N THR A 67 -11.15 -7.12 -8.47
CA THR A 67 -12.35 -7.93 -8.25
C THR A 67 -13.44 -7.08 -7.61
N ALA A 68 -14.61 -7.65 -7.30
CA ALA A 68 -15.64 -6.94 -6.55
C ALA A 68 -15.19 -6.58 -5.11
N VAL A 69 -14.28 -7.36 -4.52
CA VAL A 69 -13.76 -7.16 -3.15
C VAL A 69 -12.36 -6.56 -3.13
N ASP A 70 -11.68 -6.56 -4.27
CA ASP A 70 -10.33 -6.02 -4.44
C ASP A 70 -10.41 -4.86 -5.45
N PRO A 71 -10.78 -3.63 -5.02
CA PRO A 71 -10.77 -2.48 -5.91
C PRO A 71 -9.33 -2.14 -6.37
N VAL A 72 -9.22 -1.39 -7.46
CA VAL A 72 -7.93 -0.94 -7.98
C VAL A 72 -7.85 0.58 -7.93
N ASP A 73 -6.93 1.03 -7.08
CA ASP A 73 -6.48 2.39 -6.89
C ASP A 73 -5.06 2.57 -7.44
N VAL A 74 -4.81 3.72 -8.06
CA VAL A 74 -3.46 4.18 -8.37
C VAL A 74 -3.20 5.49 -7.65
N ASP A 75 -2.28 5.46 -6.69
CA ASP A 75 -1.80 6.67 -6.05
C ASP A 75 -0.89 7.47 -6.99
N VAL A 76 -1.08 8.78 -6.99
CA VAL A 76 -0.20 9.73 -7.66
C VAL A 76 0.13 10.87 -6.72
N VAL A 77 1.41 11.02 -6.40
CA VAL A 77 1.91 12.04 -5.48
C VAL A 77 2.35 13.27 -6.25
N PHE A 78 1.77 14.41 -5.90
CA PHE A 78 2.04 15.72 -6.50
C PHE A 78 2.91 16.54 -5.54
N TYR A 79 4.15 16.80 -5.93
CA TYR A 79 5.08 17.64 -5.17
C TYR A 79 4.84 19.10 -5.53
N ILE A 80 4.48 19.88 -4.51
CA ILE A 80 4.11 21.28 -4.61
C ILE A 80 5.21 22.12 -3.96
N SER A 81 5.80 23.04 -4.73
CA SER A 81 6.87 23.93 -4.26
C SER A 81 6.36 25.32 -3.88
N GLY A 82 7.17 26.08 -3.13
CA GLY A 82 6.90 27.49 -2.82
C GLY A 82 5.77 27.73 -1.83
N ARG A 83 5.41 26.71 -1.04
CA ARG A 83 4.34 26.73 -0.04
C ARG A 83 4.94 26.65 1.35
N ASP A 84 4.45 27.45 2.28
CA ASP A 84 4.91 27.43 3.67
C ASP A 84 4.17 26.36 4.48
N ILE A 85 4.91 25.38 4.97
CA ILE A 85 4.41 24.25 5.78
C ILE A 85 3.81 24.66 7.14
N ASN A 86 3.96 25.92 7.56
CA ASN A 86 3.47 26.44 8.83
C ASN A 86 2.27 27.38 8.67
N HIS A 87 1.97 27.86 7.45
CA HIS A 87 0.88 28.79 7.17
C HIS A 87 -0.17 28.25 6.18
N GLU A 88 0.11 27.14 5.48
CA GLU A 88 -0.85 26.47 4.61
C GLU A 88 -1.86 25.61 5.39
N THR A 89 -3.12 25.61 4.95
CA THR A 89 -4.10 24.60 5.37
C THR A 89 -4.28 23.62 4.24
N LEU A 90 -4.19 22.32 4.53
CA LEU A 90 -4.40 21.26 3.53
C LEU A 90 -5.71 21.36 2.75
N LYS A 91 -6.73 21.94 3.39
CA LYS A 91 -8.03 22.22 2.81
C LYS A 91 -7.89 23.14 1.59
N SER A 92 -7.05 24.18 1.64
CA SER A 92 -6.81 25.07 0.50
C SER A 92 -6.22 24.30 -0.70
N ILE A 93 -5.32 23.34 -0.45
CA ILE A 93 -4.63 22.57 -1.49
C ILE A 93 -5.54 21.51 -2.08
N ASN A 94 -6.28 20.78 -1.24
CA ASN A 94 -7.23 19.76 -1.71
C ASN A 94 -8.42 20.38 -2.44
N ASP A 95 -8.98 21.49 -1.96
CA ASP A 95 -10.07 22.20 -2.63
C ASP A 95 -9.60 22.71 -4.01
N GLN A 96 -8.37 23.25 -4.11
CA GLN A 96 -7.80 23.65 -5.39
C GLN A 96 -7.59 22.48 -6.36
N ILE A 97 -7.09 21.33 -5.86
CA ILE A 97 -6.92 20.12 -6.69
C ILE A 97 -8.28 19.59 -7.14
N TYR A 98 -9.28 19.58 -6.26
CA TYR A 98 -10.64 19.15 -6.56
C TYR A 98 -11.28 20.05 -7.63
N ASP A 99 -11.18 21.37 -7.49
CA ASP A 99 -11.67 22.33 -8.48
C ASP A 99 -10.99 22.16 -9.84
N LEU A 100 -9.68 21.86 -9.85
CA LEU A 100 -8.94 21.55 -11.07
C LEU A 100 -9.44 20.26 -11.72
N LEU A 101 -9.70 19.22 -10.93
CA LEU A 101 -10.19 17.93 -11.41
C LEU A 101 -11.56 18.04 -12.09
N ILE A 102 -12.51 18.77 -11.48
CA ILE A 102 -13.82 19.04 -12.08
C ILE A 102 -13.67 19.76 -13.43
N LYS A 103 -12.77 20.76 -13.50
CA LYS A 103 -12.54 21.53 -14.73
C LYS A 103 -11.90 20.72 -15.87
N ILE A 104 -11.12 19.68 -15.54
CA ILE A 104 -10.46 18.82 -16.53
C ILE A 104 -11.45 17.81 -17.14
N TYR A 105 -12.41 17.37 -16.35
CA TYR A 105 -13.42 16.41 -16.77
C TYR A 105 -14.83 16.98 -16.61
N PRO A 106 -15.20 18.04 -17.37
CA PRO A 106 -16.48 18.74 -17.19
C PRO A 106 -17.68 17.88 -17.55
N THR A 107 -17.49 16.79 -18.30
CA THR A 107 -18.53 15.83 -18.69
C THR A 107 -18.67 14.66 -17.70
N LYS A 108 -17.87 14.65 -16.63
CA LYS A 108 -17.83 13.58 -15.64
C LYS A 108 -18.71 13.94 -14.44
N SER A 109 -19.34 12.94 -13.82
CA SER A 109 -20.23 13.21 -12.68
C SER A 109 -19.42 13.78 -11.52
N VAL A 110 -19.99 14.72 -10.78
CA VAL A 110 -19.38 15.25 -9.55
C VAL A 110 -19.21 14.14 -8.51
N GLU A 111 -20.12 13.15 -8.51
CA GLU A 111 -20.05 11.96 -7.64
C GLU A 111 -18.83 11.07 -7.92
N ASP A 112 -18.18 11.24 -9.08
CA ASP A 112 -16.96 10.52 -9.40
C ASP A 112 -15.70 11.16 -8.78
N PHE A 113 -15.84 12.28 -8.07
CA PHE A 113 -14.78 12.97 -7.36
C PHE A 113 -15.03 12.95 -5.86
N GLU A 114 -14.01 12.57 -5.08
CA GLU A 114 -14.11 12.48 -3.63
C GLU A 114 -12.89 13.12 -2.97
N ILE A 115 -13.09 13.95 -1.95
CA ILE A 115 -12.00 14.43 -1.09
C ILE A 115 -11.83 13.43 0.06
N GLN A 116 -10.76 12.65 0.01
CA GLN A 116 -10.35 11.75 1.09
C GLN A 116 -9.43 12.45 2.10
N ARG A 117 -9.17 11.78 3.23
CA ARG A 117 -8.35 12.28 4.35
C ARG A 117 -6.97 12.84 3.95
N LYS A 118 -6.37 12.32 2.88
CA LYS A 118 -5.02 12.70 2.42
C LYS A 118 -4.90 12.81 0.89
N ALA A 119 -6.01 12.74 0.15
CA ALA A 119 -6.00 12.68 -1.30
C ALA A 119 -7.29 13.23 -1.90
N ALA A 120 -7.24 13.68 -3.15
CA ALA A 120 -8.41 13.86 -4.00
C ALA A 120 -8.52 12.67 -4.95
N THR A 121 -9.65 11.97 -4.92
CA THR A 121 -9.90 10.76 -5.73
C THR A 121 -10.70 11.10 -6.96
N VAL A 122 -10.36 10.49 -8.09
CA VAL A 122 -11.20 10.46 -9.29
C VAL A 122 -11.44 9.01 -9.73
N THR A 123 -12.71 8.63 -9.83
CA THR A 123 -13.12 7.26 -10.19
C THR A 123 -13.52 7.18 -11.65
N PHE A 124 -12.79 6.44 -12.49
CA PHE A 124 -13.09 6.33 -13.92
C PHE A 124 -14.01 5.14 -14.23
N VAL A 125 -15.33 5.34 -14.16
CA VAL A 125 -16.38 4.31 -14.36
C VAL A 125 -16.10 3.34 -15.52
N GLY A 126 -15.76 3.85 -16.72
CA GLY A 126 -15.53 3.00 -17.90
C GLY A 126 -14.40 1.97 -17.74
N SER A 127 -13.34 2.32 -17.00
CA SER A 127 -12.24 1.40 -16.64
C SER A 127 -12.42 0.75 -15.26
N GLY A 128 -13.29 1.35 -14.45
CA GLY A 128 -13.39 1.29 -12.99
C GLY A 128 -12.04 1.32 -12.26
N LEU A 129 -11.12 2.15 -12.73
CA LEU A 129 -9.89 2.55 -12.03
C LEU A 129 -10.20 3.78 -11.18
N SER A 130 -9.76 3.81 -9.92
CA SER A 130 -9.70 5.03 -9.13
C SER A 130 -8.27 5.56 -9.10
N VAL A 131 -8.10 6.88 -9.15
CA VAL A 131 -6.80 7.53 -9.04
C VAL A 131 -6.82 8.50 -7.88
N ASP A 132 -5.91 8.28 -6.93
CA ASP A 132 -5.79 9.05 -5.69
C ASP A 132 -4.66 10.05 -5.84
N ILE A 133 -5.00 11.33 -5.89
CA ILE A 133 -4.04 12.43 -6.04
C ILE A 133 -3.67 12.93 -4.66
N VAL A 134 -2.43 12.65 -4.26
CA VAL A 134 -1.88 12.95 -2.95
C VAL A 134 -1.02 14.21 -3.04
N PRO A 135 -1.45 15.36 -2.47
CA PRO A 135 -0.59 16.53 -2.39
C PRO A 135 0.51 16.34 -1.34
N VAL A 136 1.73 16.73 -1.71
CA VAL A 136 2.89 16.76 -0.83
C VAL A 136 3.57 18.11 -1.01
N ILE A 137 3.81 18.83 0.09
CA ILE A 137 4.63 20.04 0.04
C ILE A 137 6.09 19.60 -0.06
N GLU A 138 6.76 19.94 -1.15
CA GLU A 138 8.13 19.50 -1.45
C GLU A 138 9.12 20.04 -0.41
N ASP A 139 10.03 19.19 0.04
CA ASP A 139 11.21 19.63 0.79
C ASP A 139 12.28 20.10 -0.22
N PRO A 140 12.60 21.39 -0.28
CA PRO A 140 13.56 21.92 -1.26
C PRO A 140 14.99 21.42 -1.01
N ASN A 141 15.30 20.92 0.20
CA ASN A 141 16.63 20.50 0.59
C ASN A 141 16.87 19.00 0.38
N GLN A 142 15.82 18.22 0.14
CA GLN A 142 15.92 16.77 0.07
C GLN A 142 15.07 16.20 -1.07
N ALA A 143 15.74 15.83 -2.16
CA ALA A 143 15.07 15.41 -3.39
C ALA A 143 14.11 14.23 -3.18
N GLY A 144 12.85 14.42 -3.58
CA GLY A 144 11.80 13.40 -3.46
C GLY A 144 11.20 13.25 -2.08
N TYR A 145 11.64 14.04 -1.10
CA TYR A 145 11.00 14.17 0.20
C TYR A 145 10.01 15.33 0.18
N GLY A 146 9.06 15.26 1.09
CA GLY A 146 8.15 16.36 1.37
C GLY A 146 7.24 16.04 2.54
N TRP A 147 6.27 16.91 2.76
CA TRP A 147 5.35 16.84 3.87
C TRP A 147 3.95 16.52 3.36
N GLN A 148 3.44 15.36 3.78
CA GLN A 148 2.04 15.00 3.62
C GLN A 148 1.33 15.39 4.91
N PHE A 149 0.23 16.12 4.76
CA PHE A 149 -0.55 16.57 5.88
C PHE A 149 -1.78 15.65 6.04
N ASP A 150 -2.45 15.76 7.18
CA ASP A 150 -3.73 15.11 7.45
C ASP A 150 -4.84 16.17 7.52
N ILE A 151 -5.90 16.01 6.71
CA ILE A 151 -6.93 17.07 6.60
C ILE A 151 -7.73 17.27 7.90
N HIS A 152 -7.79 16.27 8.78
CA HIS A 152 -8.69 16.32 9.93
C HIS A 152 -8.05 16.94 11.16
N ASP A 153 -6.77 16.65 11.39
CA ASP A 153 -6.04 17.11 12.58
C ASP A 153 -4.90 18.09 12.26
N GLY A 154 -4.61 18.33 10.97
CA GLY A 154 -3.56 19.24 10.53
C GLY A 154 -2.14 18.76 10.79
N SER A 155 -1.97 17.52 11.30
CA SER A 155 -0.66 16.93 11.49
C SER A 155 0.05 16.77 10.16
N LYS A 156 1.39 16.81 10.18
CA LYS A 156 2.24 16.61 9.02
C LYS A 156 3.24 15.50 9.26
N VAL A 157 3.39 14.65 8.25
CA VAL A 157 4.29 13.50 8.24
C VAL A 157 5.22 13.68 7.06
N GLN A 158 6.52 13.59 7.31
CA GLN A 158 7.49 13.58 6.23
C GLN A 158 7.34 12.27 5.44
N THR A 159 7.34 12.38 4.11
CA THR A 159 7.16 11.24 3.21
C THR A 159 8.11 11.33 2.02
N CYS A 160 8.39 10.18 1.42
CA CYS A 160 9.17 10.05 0.21
C CYS A 160 8.64 8.86 -0.58
N ALA A 161 7.70 9.11 -1.50
CA ALA A 161 7.13 8.05 -2.33
C ALA A 161 8.18 7.24 -3.12
N PRO A 162 9.22 7.88 -3.74
CA PRO A 162 10.31 7.14 -4.36
C PRO A 162 11.06 6.22 -3.39
N CYS A 163 11.27 6.65 -2.14
CA CYS A 163 11.97 5.88 -1.12
C CYS A 163 11.15 4.65 -0.71
N GLN A 164 9.83 4.78 -0.55
CA GLN A 164 8.94 3.65 -0.24
C GLN A 164 8.85 2.64 -1.41
N ILE A 165 8.90 3.13 -2.67
CA ILE A 165 8.99 2.25 -3.85
C ILE A 165 10.32 1.51 -3.86
N LYS A 166 11.43 2.21 -3.59
CA LYS A 166 12.77 1.62 -3.47
C LYS A 166 12.82 0.58 -2.35
N PHE A 167 12.24 0.85 -1.19
CA PHE A 167 12.18 -0.09 -0.07
C PHE A 167 11.63 -1.46 -0.49
N VAL A 168 10.45 -1.47 -1.15
CA VAL A 168 9.83 -2.71 -1.63
C VAL A 168 10.63 -3.37 -2.76
N ARG A 169 11.24 -2.56 -3.64
CA ARG A 169 12.11 -3.09 -4.71
C ARG A 169 13.33 -3.81 -4.14
N ASP A 170 14.01 -3.20 -3.18
CA ASP A 170 15.23 -3.76 -2.63
C ASP A 170 14.95 -5.08 -1.87
N ARG A 171 13.80 -5.21 -1.19
CA ARG A 171 13.35 -6.50 -0.61
C ARG A 171 13.01 -7.54 -1.68
N LYS A 172 12.46 -7.11 -2.82
CA LYS A 172 12.22 -7.98 -3.98
C LYS A 172 13.51 -8.44 -4.68
N ASP A 173 14.60 -7.69 -4.52
CA ASP A 173 15.91 -8.06 -5.02
C ASP A 173 16.60 -9.07 -4.09
N GLN A 174 16.29 -9.01 -2.78
CA GLN A 174 16.71 -10.01 -1.78
C GLN A 174 15.90 -11.32 -1.87
N ASP A 175 14.56 -11.24 -1.89
CA ASP A 175 13.66 -12.38 -2.11
C ASP A 175 12.88 -12.18 -3.41
N LYS A 176 13.11 -13.07 -4.38
CA LYS A 176 12.45 -12.99 -5.68
C LYS A 176 10.93 -13.10 -5.60
N ASP A 177 10.40 -13.71 -4.54
CA ASP A 177 8.98 -13.92 -4.31
C ASP A 177 8.39 -12.93 -3.28
N PHE A 178 9.14 -11.93 -2.80
CA PHE A 178 8.67 -10.94 -1.82
C PHE A 178 7.31 -10.31 -2.19
N ARG A 179 7.17 -9.88 -3.45
CA ARG A 179 5.93 -9.28 -3.95
C ARG A 179 4.78 -10.28 -4.04
N THR A 180 5.09 -11.55 -4.26
CA THR A 180 4.11 -12.66 -4.24
C THR A 180 3.57 -12.83 -2.83
N LEU A 181 4.47 -12.94 -1.84
CA LEU A 181 4.12 -13.05 -0.43
C LEU A 181 3.27 -11.87 0.04
N VAL A 182 3.63 -10.63 -0.33
CA VAL A 182 2.81 -9.44 -0.01
C VAL A 182 1.41 -9.53 -0.61
N ARG A 183 1.26 -9.98 -1.86
CA ARG A 183 -0.07 -10.14 -2.47
C ARG A 183 -0.88 -11.25 -1.81
N MET A 184 -0.24 -12.37 -1.44
CA MET A 184 -0.89 -13.44 -0.67
C MET A 184 -1.39 -12.92 0.68
N ALA A 185 -0.56 -12.19 1.43
CA ALA A 185 -0.94 -11.59 2.71
C ALA A 185 -2.06 -10.54 2.57
N LYS A 186 -2.01 -9.70 1.53
CA LYS A 186 -3.12 -8.78 1.22
C LYS A 186 -4.40 -9.53 0.89
N LYS A 187 -4.31 -10.65 0.17
CA LYS A 187 -5.48 -11.47 -0.19
C LYS A 187 -6.10 -12.14 1.03
N TRP A 188 -5.28 -12.75 1.89
CA TRP A 188 -5.70 -13.27 3.19
C TRP A 188 -6.40 -12.19 4.01
N ARG A 189 -5.75 -11.03 4.21
CA ARG A 189 -6.32 -9.90 4.95
C ARG A 189 -7.68 -9.48 4.41
N ASN A 190 -7.84 -9.41 3.09
CA ASN A 190 -9.10 -9.04 2.44
C ASN A 190 -10.18 -10.13 2.64
N HIS A 191 -9.80 -11.41 2.55
CA HIS A 191 -10.74 -12.52 2.74
C HIS A 191 -11.22 -12.64 4.19
N ALA A 192 -10.31 -12.50 5.15
CA ALA A 192 -10.59 -12.50 6.58
C ALA A 192 -11.28 -11.21 7.08
N GLY A 193 -11.49 -10.20 6.22
CA GLY A 193 -12.21 -8.97 6.59
C GLY A 193 -11.46 -8.04 7.54
N ILE A 194 -10.13 -8.17 7.66
CA ILE A 194 -9.31 -7.48 8.66
C ILE A 194 -8.97 -6.04 8.18
N LYS A 195 -9.97 -5.15 8.19
CA LYS A 195 -9.86 -3.76 7.71
C LYS A 195 -8.75 -2.90 8.38
N PRO A 196 -8.42 -3.08 9.67
CA PRO A 196 -7.40 -2.27 10.33
C PRO A 196 -5.98 -2.53 9.79
N LEU A 197 -5.67 -3.77 9.38
CA LEU A 197 -4.37 -4.14 8.85
C LEU A 197 -4.18 -3.59 7.43
N LYS A 198 -3.50 -2.45 7.30
CA LYS A 198 -3.30 -1.77 6.01
C LYS A 198 -2.23 -2.44 5.14
N SER A 199 -2.34 -2.26 3.82
CA SER A 199 -1.40 -2.86 2.85
C SER A 199 0.06 -2.49 3.12
N PHE A 200 0.34 -1.25 3.53
CA PHE A 200 1.72 -0.85 3.84
C PHE A 200 2.23 -1.51 5.13
N VAL A 201 1.37 -1.71 6.13
CA VAL A 201 1.72 -2.47 7.35
C VAL A 201 2.09 -3.91 6.99
N ILE A 202 1.34 -4.56 6.09
CA ILE A 202 1.67 -5.90 5.56
C ILE A 202 3.04 -5.90 4.88
N GLU A 203 3.33 -4.92 4.02
CA GLU A 203 4.63 -4.79 3.34
C GLU A 203 5.79 -4.68 4.34
N LEU A 204 5.59 -3.94 5.44
CA LEU A 204 6.61 -3.72 6.47
C LEU A 204 6.81 -4.95 7.37
N ILE A 205 5.73 -5.62 7.80
CA ILE A 205 5.84 -6.88 8.55
C ILE A 205 6.53 -7.94 7.71
N MET A 206 6.16 -8.09 6.43
CA MET A 206 6.81 -9.04 5.53
C MET A 206 8.31 -8.72 5.34
N ALA A 207 8.66 -7.43 5.24
CA ALA A 207 10.05 -7.00 5.14
C ALA A 207 10.84 -7.30 6.43
N HIS A 208 10.20 -7.17 7.59
CA HIS A 208 10.80 -7.53 8.88
C HIS A 208 11.04 -9.04 8.99
N VAL A 209 10.04 -9.87 8.67
CA VAL A 209 10.19 -11.33 8.66
C VAL A 209 11.29 -11.78 7.70
N LEU A 210 11.40 -11.16 6.52
CA LEU A 210 12.50 -11.41 5.58
C LEU A 210 13.87 -11.05 6.18
N ALA A 211 13.97 -9.96 6.94
CA ALA A 211 15.23 -9.54 7.56
C ALA A 211 15.67 -10.50 8.69
N GLU A 212 14.72 -10.99 9.48
CA GLU A 212 15.00 -11.89 10.61
C GLU A 212 15.26 -13.34 10.16
N GLN A 213 14.54 -13.82 9.15
CA GLN A 213 14.51 -15.24 8.79
C GLN A 213 15.12 -15.56 7.42
N GLY A 214 15.44 -14.54 6.62
CA GLY A 214 15.98 -14.71 5.28
C GLY A 214 14.96 -15.16 4.24
N ALA A 215 15.46 -15.47 3.03
CA ALA A 215 14.66 -15.83 1.86
C ALA A 215 14.64 -17.34 1.58
N ASP A 216 15.14 -18.17 2.50
CA ASP A 216 15.19 -19.61 2.32
C ASP A 216 13.80 -20.27 2.44
N GLY A 217 13.70 -21.54 2.07
CA GLY A 217 12.45 -22.31 2.11
C GLY A 217 11.50 -22.06 0.92
N SER A 218 10.30 -22.63 1.01
CA SER A 218 9.23 -22.45 0.02
C SER A 218 8.44 -21.15 0.25
N ILE A 219 7.76 -20.67 -0.78
CA ILE A 219 6.84 -19.52 -0.69
C ILE A 219 5.75 -19.82 0.34
N GLU A 220 5.26 -21.06 0.39
CA GLU A 220 4.27 -21.49 1.38
C GLU A 220 4.82 -21.35 2.81
N GLN A 221 6.02 -21.87 3.07
CA GLN A 221 6.65 -21.77 4.39
C GLN A 221 6.88 -20.31 4.78
N ARG A 222 7.37 -19.47 3.87
CA ARG A 222 7.58 -18.03 4.15
C ARG A 222 6.27 -17.30 4.41
N PHE A 223 5.18 -17.66 3.74
CA PHE A 223 3.85 -17.13 4.04
C PHE A 223 3.36 -17.59 5.42
N ARG A 224 3.54 -18.86 5.79
CA ARG A 224 3.25 -19.34 7.14
C ARG A 224 4.09 -18.63 8.20
N ASN A 225 5.35 -18.33 7.93
CA ASN A 225 6.21 -17.58 8.84
C ASN A 225 5.70 -16.15 9.07
N PHE A 226 5.14 -15.51 8.05
CA PHE A 226 4.48 -14.21 8.20
C PHE A 226 3.27 -14.28 9.15
N LEU A 227 2.39 -15.27 8.98
CA LEU A 227 1.24 -15.47 9.87
C LEU A 227 1.69 -15.81 11.30
N LEU A 228 2.70 -16.69 11.41
CA LEU A 228 3.28 -17.11 12.69
C LEU A 228 3.88 -15.94 13.45
N TYR A 229 4.61 -15.05 12.77
CA TYR A 229 5.18 -13.85 13.39
C TYR A 229 4.08 -13.00 14.03
N ILE A 230 2.97 -12.76 13.31
CA ILE A 230 1.84 -11.99 13.85
C ILE A 230 1.24 -12.71 15.07
N ALA A 231 1.01 -14.02 14.97
CA ALA A 231 0.42 -14.84 16.02
C ALA A 231 1.29 -14.89 17.29
N GLN A 232 2.60 -15.08 17.16
CA GLN A 232 3.53 -15.24 18.28
C GLN A 232 3.93 -13.92 18.93
N SER A 233 4.31 -12.92 18.13
CA SER A 233 4.70 -11.59 18.66
C SER A 233 3.49 -10.85 19.23
N GLY A 234 2.28 -11.22 18.78
CA GLY A 234 1.08 -10.44 19.02
C GLY A 234 1.17 -9.02 18.43
N LEU A 235 2.10 -8.74 17.51
CA LEU A 235 2.43 -7.39 17.04
C LEU A 235 2.86 -6.41 18.16
N LYS A 236 3.45 -6.94 19.24
CA LYS A 236 3.97 -6.12 20.36
C LYS A 236 5.42 -5.69 20.16
N ASP A 237 6.15 -6.38 19.30
CA ASP A 237 7.53 -6.03 18.99
C ASP A 237 7.58 -4.73 18.19
N GLU A 238 8.51 -3.84 18.57
CA GLU A 238 8.78 -2.64 17.79
C GLU A 238 9.55 -3.00 16.52
N ILE A 239 8.95 -2.78 15.36
CA ILE A 239 9.59 -3.05 14.06
C ILE A 239 10.33 -1.79 13.58
N ARG A 240 11.64 -1.94 13.35
CA ARG A 240 12.52 -0.94 12.74
C ARG A 240 13.24 -1.51 11.52
N PHE A 241 13.71 -0.63 10.66
CA PHE A 241 14.48 -0.99 9.46
C PHE A 241 15.87 -0.32 9.45
N PRO A 242 16.85 -0.89 8.73
CA PRO A 242 18.16 -0.26 8.56
C PRO A 242 18.11 1.14 7.95
N GLU A 243 17.05 1.47 7.21
CA GLU A 243 16.79 2.81 6.67
C GLU A 243 16.45 3.86 7.74
N ASN A 244 16.01 3.44 8.92
CA ASN A 244 15.62 4.37 9.98
C ASN A 244 16.83 5.05 10.62
N VAL A 245 16.85 6.38 10.56
CA VAL A 245 17.88 7.22 11.19
C VAL A 245 17.26 8.08 12.30
N ALA A 246 18.10 8.51 13.25
CA ALA A 246 17.70 9.46 14.28
C ALA A 246 17.20 10.79 13.64
N PRO A 247 16.29 11.52 14.31
CA PRO A 247 15.80 11.29 15.66
C PRO A 247 14.70 10.23 15.75
N PHE A 248 14.76 9.43 16.81
CA PHE A 248 13.69 8.51 17.19
C PHE A 248 12.74 9.17 18.18
N THR A 249 11.56 8.57 18.35
CA THR A 249 10.60 8.93 19.39
C THR A 249 10.11 7.66 20.08
N VAL A 250 9.53 7.81 21.27
CA VAL A 250 8.81 6.72 21.95
C VAL A 250 7.35 6.77 21.51
N PHE A 251 6.81 5.60 21.18
CA PHE A 251 5.39 5.42 20.88
C PHE A 251 4.73 4.63 22.00
N THR A 252 3.47 4.95 22.29
CA THR A 252 2.64 4.23 23.27
C THR A 252 1.50 3.48 22.57
N ASP A 253 1.52 3.44 21.24
CA ASP A 253 0.51 2.75 20.44
C ASP A 253 0.59 1.23 20.65
N PRO A 254 -0.53 0.49 20.54
CA PRO A 254 -0.55 -0.97 20.67
C PRO A 254 0.36 -1.72 19.71
N VAL A 255 0.59 -1.16 18.52
CA VAL A 255 1.46 -1.71 17.48
C VAL A 255 2.40 -0.61 17.02
N VAL A 256 3.70 -0.88 17.04
CA VAL A 256 4.74 0.09 16.66
C VAL A 256 5.55 -0.43 15.48
N ILE A 257 5.34 0.19 14.32
CA ILE A 257 6.08 -0.12 13.10
C ILE A 257 6.52 1.20 12.49
N LEU A 258 7.83 1.45 12.49
CA LEU A 258 8.38 2.71 12.01
C LEU A 258 8.27 2.79 10.49
N ASP A 259 7.89 3.97 9.99
CA ASP A 259 8.01 4.27 8.57
C ASP A 259 9.51 4.26 8.19
N PRO A 260 9.95 3.47 7.20
CA PRO A 260 11.35 3.45 6.78
C PRO A 260 11.86 4.81 6.26
N VAL A 261 10.97 5.76 5.96
CA VAL A 261 11.33 7.12 5.53
C VAL A 261 11.45 8.10 6.70
N TYR A 262 10.60 7.98 7.71
CA TYR A 262 10.50 8.95 8.80
C TYR A 262 10.37 8.26 10.15
N SER A 263 11.49 8.16 10.89
CA SER A 263 11.60 7.40 12.14
C SER A 263 10.73 7.91 13.30
N ARG A 264 10.07 9.07 13.16
CA ARG A 264 9.08 9.59 14.11
C ARG A 264 7.63 9.31 13.69
N ASN A 265 7.41 8.55 12.62
CA ASN A 265 6.10 8.13 12.17
C ASN A 265 5.89 6.64 12.45
N ASN A 266 4.91 6.33 13.30
CA ASN A 266 4.40 4.98 13.44
C ASN A 266 3.29 4.74 12.41
N VAL A 267 3.54 3.88 11.43
CA VAL A 267 2.57 3.58 10.36
C VAL A 267 1.34 2.83 10.87
N ALA A 268 1.44 2.23 12.05
CA ALA A 268 0.41 1.42 12.70
C ALA A 268 -0.30 2.15 13.84
N SER A 269 -0.06 3.45 14.02
CA SER A 269 -0.65 4.28 15.10
C SER A 269 -2.18 4.31 15.16
N ARG A 270 -2.86 3.84 14.11
CA ARG A 270 -4.32 3.75 14.04
C ARG A 270 -4.88 2.40 14.45
N ILE A 271 -4.03 1.41 14.73
CA ILE A 271 -4.46 0.09 15.19
C ILE A 271 -4.67 0.18 16.69
N SER A 272 -5.93 0.11 17.12
CA SER A 272 -6.30 0.01 18.53
C SER A 272 -5.91 -1.35 19.12
N GLU A 273 -5.93 -1.47 20.45
CA GLU A 273 -5.61 -2.74 21.12
C GLU A 273 -6.62 -3.84 20.77
N SER A 274 -7.91 -3.52 20.63
CA SER A 274 -8.92 -4.47 20.20
C SER A 274 -8.68 -4.93 18.75
N GLU A 275 -8.39 -4.00 17.84
CA GLU A 275 -8.08 -4.34 16.45
C GLU A 275 -6.77 -5.14 16.34
N ARG A 276 -5.78 -4.87 17.19
CA ARG A 276 -4.56 -5.68 17.28
C ARG A 276 -4.90 -7.12 17.66
N LEU A 277 -5.72 -7.33 18.69
CA LEU A 277 -6.15 -8.66 19.11
C LEU A 277 -6.94 -9.40 18.02
N GLU A 278 -7.81 -8.70 17.27
CA GLU A 278 -8.51 -9.26 16.12
C GLU A 278 -7.54 -9.71 15.01
N ILE A 279 -6.53 -8.89 14.69
CA ILE A 279 -5.50 -9.23 13.71
C ILE A 279 -4.73 -10.48 14.16
N VAL A 280 -4.35 -10.54 15.44
CA VAL A 280 -3.60 -11.67 16.02
C VAL A 280 -4.42 -12.94 15.97
N ALA A 281 -5.69 -12.90 16.39
CA ALA A 281 -6.59 -14.05 16.36
C ALA A 281 -6.76 -14.61 14.94
N ALA A 282 -7.01 -13.73 13.96
CA ALA A 282 -7.16 -14.15 12.57
C ALA A 282 -5.86 -14.69 11.96
N ALA A 283 -4.70 -14.19 12.39
CA ALA A 283 -3.41 -14.72 11.94
C ALA A 283 -3.10 -16.09 12.57
N THR A 284 -3.46 -16.29 13.84
CA THR A 284 -3.36 -17.59 14.52
C THR A 284 -4.22 -18.64 13.80
N GLU A 285 -5.49 -18.34 13.55
CA GLU A 285 -6.40 -19.23 12.83
C GLU A 285 -5.86 -19.57 11.44
N ALA A 286 -5.48 -18.55 10.65
CA ALA A 286 -4.94 -18.79 9.32
C ALA A 286 -3.61 -19.56 9.33
N TRP A 287 -2.78 -19.40 10.37
CA TRP A 287 -1.54 -20.16 10.53
C TRP A 287 -1.83 -21.63 10.83
N GLU A 288 -2.78 -21.92 11.73
CA GLU A 288 -3.23 -23.28 12.04
C GLU A 288 -3.80 -23.96 10.79
N THR A 289 -4.72 -23.29 10.09
CA THR A 289 -5.30 -23.77 8.83
C THR A 289 -4.23 -24.00 7.76
N ALA A 290 -3.25 -23.12 7.63
CA ALA A 290 -2.16 -23.28 6.66
C ALA A 290 -1.25 -24.46 6.98
N ASN A 291 -0.96 -24.72 8.26
CA ASN A 291 -0.19 -25.88 8.67
C ASN A 291 -0.94 -27.17 8.42
N PHE A 292 -2.24 -27.19 8.73
CA PHE A 292 -3.12 -28.32 8.44
C PHE A 292 -3.14 -28.63 6.94
N ALA A 293 -3.40 -27.62 6.10
CA ALA A 293 -3.40 -27.75 4.64
C ALA A 293 -2.06 -28.28 4.10
N SER A 294 -0.94 -27.79 4.65
CA SER A 294 0.41 -28.23 4.27
C SER A 294 0.69 -29.70 4.65
N ALA A 295 0.27 -30.11 5.85
CA ALA A 295 0.46 -31.46 6.35
C ALA A 295 -0.40 -32.48 5.59
N ASP A 296 -1.68 -32.15 5.37
CA ASP A 296 -2.67 -33.08 4.80
C ASP A 296 -2.74 -33.04 3.27
N ASN A 297 -1.96 -32.18 2.60
CA ASN A 297 -1.97 -32.01 1.14
C ASN A 297 -3.31 -31.53 0.58
N ASP A 298 -4.08 -30.77 1.36
CA ASP A 298 -5.42 -30.38 0.95
C ASP A 298 -5.45 -28.97 0.35
N ASN A 299 -5.50 -28.92 -0.98
CA ASN A 299 -5.59 -27.68 -1.73
C ASN A 299 -6.93 -26.94 -1.53
N ASP A 300 -7.99 -27.64 -1.12
CA ASP A 300 -9.27 -27.01 -0.84
C ASP A 300 -9.24 -26.23 0.48
N VAL A 301 -8.46 -26.67 1.47
CA VAL A 301 -8.29 -25.94 2.75
C VAL A 301 -7.65 -24.57 2.51
N TRP A 302 -6.78 -24.41 1.52
CA TRP A 302 -6.21 -23.11 1.17
C TRP A 302 -7.26 -22.07 0.72
N LYS A 303 -8.46 -22.51 0.29
CA LYS A 303 -9.58 -21.61 -0.02
C LYS A 303 -10.17 -20.97 1.23
N GLU A 304 -9.98 -21.53 2.43
CA GLU A 304 -10.38 -20.90 3.68
C GLU A 304 -9.52 -19.68 4.01
N ILE A 305 -8.26 -19.66 3.54
CA ILE A 305 -7.32 -18.56 3.76
C ILE A 305 -7.43 -17.52 2.64
N PHE A 306 -7.54 -17.97 1.39
CA PHE A 306 -7.43 -17.12 0.21
C PHE A 306 -8.76 -16.88 -0.53
N GLY A 307 -9.82 -17.54 -0.09
CA GLY A 307 -11.14 -17.51 -0.70
C GLY A 307 -11.31 -18.46 -1.89
N PRO A 308 -12.53 -18.58 -2.43
CA PRO A 308 -12.91 -19.59 -3.42
C PRO A 308 -12.23 -19.42 -4.80
N ARG A 309 -11.55 -18.29 -5.02
CA ARG A 309 -10.77 -18.05 -6.26
C ARG A 309 -9.34 -18.57 -6.16
N PHE A 310 -8.92 -19.10 -5.01
CA PHE A 310 -7.67 -19.81 -4.90
C PHE A 310 -7.65 -20.99 -5.87
N LYS A 311 -6.61 -21.02 -6.70
CA LYS A 311 -6.35 -22.10 -7.64
C LYS A 311 -4.88 -22.12 -8.03
N THR A 312 -4.38 -23.33 -8.19
CA THR A 312 -3.07 -23.65 -8.73
C THR A 312 -3.26 -24.29 -10.12
N GLU A 313 -2.19 -24.54 -10.86
CA GLU A 313 -2.29 -25.32 -12.10
C GLU A 313 -2.53 -26.80 -11.75
N GLU A 314 -3.27 -27.53 -12.58
CA GLU A 314 -3.41 -29.00 -12.45
C GLU A 314 -2.09 -29.71 -12.81
#